data_AF-A0A372JXK1-F1
#
_entry.id   AF-A0A372JXK1-F1
#
_cell.length_a   1.000
_cell.length_b   1.000
_cell.length_c   1.000
_cell.angle_alpha   90.00
_cell.angle_beta   90.00
_cell.angle_gamma   90.00
#
_symmetry.space_group_name_H-M   'P 1'
#
loop_
_entity.id
_entity.type
_entity.pdbx_description
1 polymer ?
#
loop_
_entity_poly.entity_id
_entity_poly.type
_entity_poly.pdbx_seq_one_letter_code
_entity_poly.pdbx_strand_id
1 'polypeptide(L)'
;MYSVELARGGSHIASTRGLASFQAAMTEILEDFKIRHGMADITVFLDLLATRLEARELAKEAGLVQRIATVGIDAAFDEAANTKESNGKRR
;
A
#
# COMPACT_ATOMS: atom_id res chain seq x y z
N MET A 1 -16.10 -2.56 11.44
CA MET A 1 -15.04 -2.21 12.41
C MET A 1 -13.82 -3.05 12.04
N TYR A 2 -12.88 -2.51 11.25
CA TYR A 2 -11.77 -3.25 10.61
C TYR A 2 -10.45 -3.15 11.40
N SER A 3 -10.55 -3.08 12.73
CA SER A 3 -9.43 -2.75 13.61
C SER A 3 -8.32 -3.79 13.61
N VAL A 4 -8.64 -5.06 13.36
CA VAL A 4 -7.66 -6.16 13.30
C VAL A 4 -6.87 -6.12 12.00
N GLU A 5 -7.55 -5.91 10.88
CA GLU A 5 -6.95 -5.79 9.54
C GLU A 5 -6.04 -4.56 9.46
N LEU A 6 -6.48 -3.43 10.03
CA LEU A 6 -5.67 -2.21 10.11
C LEU A 6 -4.44 -2.36 11.00
N ALA A 7 -4.53 -3.14 12.09
CA ALA A 7 -3.38 -3.42 12.95
C ALA A 7 -2.39 -4.36 12.25
N ARG A 8 -2.88 -5.43 11.59
CA ARG A 8 -2.07 -6.38 10.85
C ARG A 8 -1.36 -5.71 9.67
N GLY A 9 -2.10 -4.94 8.86
CA GLY A 9 -1.54 -4.22 7.72
C GLY A 9 -0.48 -3.20 8.14
N GLY A 10 -0.77 -2.39 9.17
CA GLY A 10 0.19 -1.40 9.66
C GLY A 10 1.48 -1.99 10.24
N SER A 11 1.42 -3.13 10.92
CA SER A 11 2.62 -3.80 11.46
C SER A 11 3.41 -4.54 10.37
N HIS A 12 2.72 -5.16 9.42
CA HIS A 12 3.36 -5.86 8.31
C HIS A 12 4.11 -4.88 7.40
N ILE A 13 3.46 -3.77 7.02
CA ILE A 13 4.05 -2.68 6.22
C ILE A 13 5.26 -2.06 6.91
N ALA A 14 5.17 -1.77 8.22
CA ALA A 14 6.29 -1.22 8.98
C ALA A 14 7.53 -2.15 9.01
N SER A 15 7.35 -3.44 8.73
CA SER A 15 8.45 -4.42 8.66
C SER A 15 8.97 -4.65 7.24
N THR A 16 8.33 -4.08 6.21
CA THR A 16 8.77 -4.26 4.82
C THR A 16 10.00 -3.41 4.52
N ARG A 17 11.10 -4.06 4.10
CA ARG A 17 12.34 -3.40 3.65
C ARG A 17 12.41 -3.37 2.13
N GLY A 18 11.59 -2.53 1.52
CA GLY A 18 11.65 -2.25 0.08
C GLY A 18 10.34 -2.43 -0.67
N LEU A 19 10.30 -1.88 -1.88
CA LEU A 19 9.09 -1.77 -2.71
C LEU A 19 8.46 -3.13 -3.04
N ALA A 20 9.28 -4.15 -3.33
CA ALA A 20 8.79 -5.49 -3.65
C ALA A 20 8.12 -6.19 -2.44
N SER A 21 8.71 -6.07 -1.24
CA SER A 21 8.09 -6.61 -0.01
C SER A 21 6.80 -5.85 0.34
N PHE A 22 6.77 -4.53 0.10
CA PHE A 22 5.57 -3.73 0.30
C PHE A 22 4.45 -4.09 -0.69
N GLN A 23 4.78 -4.37 -1.95
CA GLN A 23 3.84 -4.86 -2.95
C GLN A 23 3.24 -6.20 -2.54
N ALA A 24 4.07 -7.18 -2.17
CA ALA A 24 3.61 -8.49 -1.74
C ALA A 24 2.69 -8.38 -0.50
N ALA A 25 3.07 -7.58 0.48
CA ALA A 25 2.25 -7.30 1.67
C ALA A 25 0.89 -6.69 1.31
N MET A 26 0.87 -5.70 0.42
CA MET A 26 -0.37 -5.05 -0.02
C MET A 26 -1.27 -5.99 -0.81
N THR A 27 -0.69 -6.83 -1.70
CA THR A 27 -1.44 -7.84 -2.44
C THR A 27 -2.13 -8.81 -1.49
N GLU A 28 -1.39 -9.37 -0.52
CA GLU A 28 -1.94 -10.31 0.47
C GLU A 28 -3.08 -9.67 1.28
N ILE A 29 -2.87 -8.44 1.78
CA ILE A 29 -3.88 -7.73 2.57
C ILE A 29 -5.16 -7.47 1.74
N LEU A 30 -5.00 -7.07 0.48
CA LEU A 30 -6.14 -6.77 -0.39
C LEU A 30 -6.88 -8.02 -0.85
N GLU A 31 -6.19 -9.12 -1.11
CA GLU A 31 -6.82 -10.41 -1.38
C GLU A 31 -7.59 -10.92 -0.17
N ASP A 32 -6.99 -10.88 1.02
CA ASP A 32 -7.66 -11.23 2.27
C ASP A 32 -8.91 -10.38 2.53
N PHE A 33 -8.82 -9.07 2.27
CA PHE A 33 -9.94 -8.15 2.42
C PHE A 33 -11.06 -8.45 1.40
N LYS A 34 -10.70 -8.69 0.13
CA LYS A 34 -11.65 -9.07 -0.93
C LYS A 34 -12.44 -10.32 -0.57
N ILE A 35 -11.76 -11.34 -0.04
CA ILE A 35 -12.41 -12.60 0.33
C ILE A 35 -13.41 -12.40 1.47
N ARG A 36 -13.09 -11.54 2.44
CA ARG A 36 -13.91 -11.35 3.66
C ARG A 36 -15.03 -10.33 3.50
N HIS A 37 -14.80 -9.27 2.74
CA HIS A 37 -15.68 -8.10 2.69
C HIS A 37 -16.14 -7.75 1.27
N GLY A 38 -15.57 -8.35 0.24
CA GLY A 38 -15.84 -8.01 -1.15
C GLY A 38 -15.12 -6.74 -1.61
N MET A 39 -15.33 -6.40 -2.88
CA MET A 39 -14.62 -5.28 -3.54
C MET A 39 -15.21 -3.90 -3.24
N ALA A 40 -16.45 -3.83 -2.74
CA ALA A 40 -17.17 -2.57 -2.57
C ALA A 40 -16.50 -1.62 -1.56
N ASP A 41 -15.83 -2.18 -0.54
CA ASP A 41 -15.24 -1.40 0.57
C ASP A 41 -13.72 -1.23 0.46
N ILE A 42 -13.09 -1.69 -0.63
CA ILE A 42 -11.62 -1.64 -0.80
C ILE A 42 -11.09 -0.21 -0.76
N THR A 43 -11.77 0.72 -1.44
CA THR A 43 -11.32 2.12 -1.53
C THR A 43 -11.33 2.77 -0.15
N VAL A 44 -12.37 2.52 0.64
CA VAL A 44 -12.49 3.01 2.02
C VAL A 44 -11.40 2.41 2.91
N PHE A 45 -11.12 1.12 2.75
CA PHE A 45 -10.04 0.46 3.48
C PHE A 45 -8.66 1.05 3.15
N LEU A 46 -8.39 1.31 1.87
CA LEU A 46 -7.14 1.92 1.41
C LEU A 46 -6.96 3.35 1.94
N ASP A 47 -8.01 4.17 1.94
CA ASP A 47 -7.96 5.52 2.50
C ASP A 47 -7.63 5.50 4.00
N LEU A 48 -8.31 4.64 4.77
CA LEU A 48 -8.03 4.49 6.21
C LEU A 48 -6.63 3.97 6.48
N LEU A 49 -6.12 3.06 5.64
CA LEU A 49 -4.77 2.55 5.74
C LEU A 49 -3.75 3.66 5.45
N ALA A 50 -3.97 4.48 4.41
CA ALA A 50 -3.12 5.62 4.09
C ALA A 50 -3.04 6.61 5.26
N THR A 51 -4.18 7.03 5.83
CA THR A 51 -4.19 7.93 7.00
C THR A 51 -3.42 7.35 8.19
N ARG A 52 -3.52 6.03 8.41
CA ARG A 52 -2.81 5.36 9.50
C ARG A 52 -1.29 5.27 9.26
N LEU A 53 -0.86 5.18 8.00
CA LEU A 53 0.54 5.21 7.63
C LEU A 53 1.12 6.63 7.75
N GLU A 54 0.37 7.66 7.34
CA GLU A 54 0.75 9.06 7.56
C GLU A 54 0.95 9.36 9.05
N ALA A 55 0.03 8.90 9.90
CA ALA A 55 0.14 9.05 11.35
C ALA A 55 1.34 8.32 11.97
N ARG A 56 1.97 7.40 11.24
CA ARG A 56 3.19 6.68 11.63
C ARG A 56 4.46 7.22 10.94
N GLU A 57 4.38 8.40 10.34
CA GLU A 57 5.46 9.05 9.58
C GLU A 57 5.92 8.25 8.34
N LEU A 58 5.07 7.35 7.84
CA LEU A 58 5.29 6.53 6.64
C LEU A 58 4.62 7.18 5.41
N ALA A 59 4.97 8.43 5.13
CA ALA A 59 4.32 9.24 4.09
C ALA A 59 4.52 8.67 2.66
N LYS A 60 5.63 7.96 2.40
CA LYS A 60 5.89 7.35 1.09
C LYS A 60 4.95 6.17 0.84
N GLU A 61 4.79 5.32 1.85
CA GLU A 61 3.91 4.18 1.85
C GLU A 61 2.45 4.63 1.78
N ALA A 62 2.08 5.67 2.53
CA ALA A 62 0.75 6.27 2.44
C ALA A 62 0.41 6.79 1.03
N GLY A 63 1.35 7.52 0.40
CA GLY A 63 1.17 8.00 -0.97
C GLY A 63 1.03 6.87 -1.99
N LEU A 64 1.73 5.75 -1.80
CA LEU A 64 1.54 4.55 -2.62
C LEU A 64 0.16 3.93 -2.40
N VAL A 65 -0.32 3.82 -1.16
CA VAL A 65 -1.66 3.29 -0.86
C VAL A 65 -2.77 4.13 -1.49
N GLN A 66 -2.67 5.47 -1.43
CA GLN A 66 -3.61 6.37 -2.12
C GLN A 66 -3.59 6.17 -3.63
N ARG A 67 -2.41 5.90 -4.21
CA ARG A 67 -2.26 5.63 -5.64
C ARG A 67 -2.90 4.28 -6.01
N ILE A 68 -2.71 3.25 -5.19
CA ILE A 68 -3.37 1.94 -5.36
C ILE A 68 -4.90 2.10 -5.38
N ALA A 69 -5.46 2.99 -4.55
CA ALA A 69 -6.90 3.26 -4.55
C ALA A 69 -7.40 3.90 -5.86
N THR A 70 -6.52 4.60 -6.59
CA THR A 70 -6.86 5.33 -7.82
C THR A 70 -6.62 4.50 -9.08
N VAL A 71 -5.47 3.82 -9.17
CA VAL A 71 -5.01 3.15 -10.40
C VAL A 71 -4.92 1.62 -10.26
N GLY A 72 -5.14 1.08 -9.07
CA GLY A 72 -4.94 -0.34 -8.78
C GLY A 72 -3.49 -0.68 -8.40
N ILE A 73 -3.30 -1.89 -7.86
CA ILE A 73 -2.02 -2.30 -7.29
C ILE A 73 -0.90 -2.39 -8.34
N ASP A 74 -1.16 -3.06 -9.45
CA ASP A 74 -0.13 -3.30 -10.47
C ASP A 74 0.39 -1.98 -11.08
N ALA A 75 -0.52 -1.08 -11.48
CA ALA A 75 -0.16 0.21 -12.04
C ALA A 75 0.58 1.13 -11.03
N ALA A 76 0.16 1.14 -9.76
CA ALA A 76 0.80 1.96 -8.75
C ALA A 76 2.25 1.54 -8.48
N PHE A 77 2.51 0.22 -8.50
CA PHE A 77 3.86 -0.31 -8.27
C PHE A 77 4.75 -0.23 -9.52
N ASP A 78 4.21 -0.37 -10.72
CA ASP A 78 4.93 -0.15 -11.98
C ASP A 78 5.45 1.29 -12.07
N GLU A 79 4.62 2.29 -11.73
CA GLU A 79 5.03 3.69 -11.69
C GLU A 79 6.10 3.96 -10.61
N ALA A 80 5.96 3.33 -9.44
CA ALA A 80 6.92 3.46 -8.36
C ALA A 80 8.28 2.83 -8.68
N ALA A 81 8.28 1.71 -9.42
CA ALA A 81 9.49 1.06 -9.92
C ALA A 81 10.18 1.93 -10.97
N ASN A 82 9.43 2.49 -11.92
CA ASN A 82 9.96 3.36 -12.99
C ASN A 82 10.56 4.68 -12.45
N THR A 83 9.99 5.22 -11.38
CA THR A 83 10.50 6.44 -10.73
C THR A 83 11.91 6.25 -10.11
N LYS A 84 12.28 5.03 -9.72
CA LYS A 84 13.62 4.71 -9.20
C LYS A 84 14.67 4.68 -10.32
N GLU A 85 14.28 4.33 -11.53
CA GLU A 85 15.18 4.19 -12.69
C GLU A 85 15.61 5.56 -13.25
N SER A 86 14.74 6.57 -13.14
CA SER A 86 15.02 7.93 -13.64
C SER A 86 15.98 8.76 -12.77
N ASN A 87 16.32 8.32 -11.54
CA ASN A 87 17.23 9.06 -10.64
C ASN A 87 18.69 8.54 -10.66
N GLY A 88 19.02 7.58 -11.54
CA GLY A 88 20.32 6.92 -11.60
C GLY A 88 21.30 7.44 -12.65
N LYS A 89 21.03 8.56 -13.34
CA LYS A 89 21.91 9.06 -14.41
C LYS A 89 22.36 10.51 -14.21
N ARG A 90 23.18 10.73 -13.20
CA ARG A 90 24.16 11.83 -13.16
C ARG A 90 25.42 11.38 -12.44
N ARG A 91 26.33 10.74 -13.17
CA ARG A 91 27.78 10.84 -12.95
C ARG A 91 28.52 10.31 -14.16
#